data_AF-A0A5B8MF33-F1
#
_entry.id   AF-A0A5B8MF33-F1
#
_cell.length_a   1.000
_cell.length_b   1.000
_cell.length_c   1.000
_cell.angle_alpha   90.00
_cell.angle_beta   90.00
_cell.angle_gamma   90.00
#
_symmetry.space_group_name_H-M   'P 1'
#
loop_
_entity.id
_entity.type
_entity.pdbx_description
1 polymer ?
#
loop_
_entity_poly.entity_id
_entity_poly.type
_entity_poly.pdbx_seq_one_letter_code
_entity_poly.pdbx_strand_id
1 'polypeptide(L)'
;MKGGGDEAAGAAGGSSKDEAAWKERAVRKWEKEVEACAYLLCGGVPPVLEWGELEQAMEEVQKSSMRSPTSVLDEEGLPLYSRCAAGIVKLLRGRGLLEEGEVLEKVVGPHESSSEPKFAPRASVRVRSDYGRRCQWPYPYHTLAGFLFGAEGKVQSFKGLEANTAAMAFGARGATQPVYVVSFPLDSLLTAPETVAAVRGMTVDVEVVEAWLEAVDPVQRIFEAWPKDAKRERMRQFRSEFEHAYLYGHPPAPGQDLSSNAVALLVEKNLVAAKDISETVSEREKVLLDYQASFSKKAFFVKKSPPSSSS
;
A
#
# COMPACT_ATOMS: atom_id res chain seq x y z
N MET A 1 -12.12 -66.32 -1.98
CA MET A 1 -13.19 -65.31 -2.01
C MET A 1 -12.52 -63.95 -2.04
N LYS A 2 -12.76 -63.19 -3.12
CA LYS A 2 -12.31 -61.81 -3.31
C LYS A 2 -13.33 -60.87 -2.66
N GLY A 3 -12.84 -59.78 -2.07
CA GLY A 3 -13.60 -58.63 -1.57
C GLY A 3 -12.74 -57.96 -0.50
N GLY A 4 -12.09 -56.81 -0.72
CA GLY A 4 -12.44 -55.68 -1.58
C GLY A 4 -13.06 -54.60 -0.69
N GLY A 5 -12.31 -53.54 -0.41
CA GLY A 5 -12.77 -52.41 0.41
C GLY A 5 -11.67 -51.45 0.85
N ASP A 6 -10.78 -51.05 -0.06
CA ASP A 6 -9.96 -49.84 0.13
C ASP A 6 -10.77 -48.65 -0.42
N GLU A 7 -11.50 -47.96 0.46
CA GLU A 7 -12.04 -46.63 0.19
C GLU A 7 -10.93 -45.60 0.40
N ALA A 8 -10.20 -45.32 -0.68
CA ALA A 8 -9.29 -44.19 -0.74
C ALA A 8 -10.09 -42.87 -0.80
N ALA A 9 -9.83 -42.00 0.18
CA ALA A 9 -10.33 -40.65 0.28
C ALA A 9 -9.98 -39.84 -0.98
N GLY A 10 -10.96 -39.67 -1.86
CA GLY A 10 -10.93 -38.70 -2.96
C GLY A 10 -11.56 -37.39 -2.51
N ALA A 11 -10.77 -36.49 -1.92
CA ALA A 11 -11.21 -35.12 -1.63
C ALA A 11 -10.08 -34.14 -1.96
N ALA A 12 -10.13 -33.56 -3.16
CA ALA A 12 -9.61 -32.22 -3.53
C ALA A 12 -9.67 -32.03 -5.06
N GLY A 13 -10.88 -32.00 -5.63
CA GLY A 13 -11.10 -31.83 -7.07
C GLY A 13 -11.75 -30.50 -7.47
N GLY A 14 -11.78 -29.51 -6.58
CA GLY A 14 -12.56 -28.27 -6.76
C GLY A 14 -11.77 -26.97 -6.91
N SER A 15 -10.43 -27.01 -6.98
CA SER A 15 -9.58 -25.80 -6.79
C SER A 15 -9.24 -25.00 -8.06
N SER A 16 -9.65 -25.43 -9.26
CA SER A 16 -9.02 -24.92 -10.49
C SER A 16 -9.54 -23.56 -10.99
N LYS A 17 -10.75 -23.13 -10.61
CA LYS A 17 -11.34 -21.87 -11.09
C LYS A 17 -11.21 -20.72 -10.11
N ASP A 18 -11.28 -20.98 -8.81
CA ASP A 18 -11.22 -19.92 -7.80
C ASP A 18 -9.77 -19.45 -7.54
N GLU A 19 -8.77 -20.34 -7.73
CA GLU A 19 -7.34 -19.93 -7.81
C GLU A 19 -7.06 -18.95 -8.95
N ALA A 20 -7.95 -18.84 -9.96
CA ALA A 20 -7.71 -18.00 -11.13
C ALA A 20 -7.96 -16.51 -10.87
N ALA A 21 -8.73 -16.13 -9.86
CA ALA A 21 -8.97 -14.73 -9.51
C ALA A 21 -7.75 -14.09 -8.82
N TRP A 22 -6.94 -14.89 -8.15
CA TRP A 22 -5.70 -14.49 -7.46
C TRP A 22 -4.47 -14.48 -8.38
N LYS A 23 -4.67 -14.55 -9.71
CA LYS A 23 -3.58 -14.64 -10.70
C LYS A 23 -2.70 -13.40 -10.79
N GLU A 24 -3.10 -12.28 -10.18
CA GLU A 24 -2.19 -11.15 -10.02
C GLU A 24 -1.14 -11.56 -8.98
N ARG A 25 0.09 -11.80 -9.43
CA ARG A 25 1.14 -12.36 -8.58
C ARG A 25 1.51 -11.36 -7.49
N ALA A 26 1.47 -11.77 -6.22
CA ALA A 26 2.02 -10.99 -5.11
C ALA A 26 3.50 -10.71 -5.39
N VAL A 27 3.82 -9.44 -5.65
CA VAL A 27 5.18 -9.01 -6.00
C VAL A 27 5.87 -8.52 -4.74
N ARG A 28 5.20 -7.66 -3.98
CA ARG A 28 5.76 -6.98 -2.82
C ARG A 28 5.68 -7.88 -1.58
N LYS A 29 6.59 -7.65 -0.63
CA LYS A 29 6.65 -8.44 0.61
C LYS A 29 5.30 -8.49 1.34
N TRP A 30 4.66 -7.33 1.52
CA TRP A 30 3.38 -7.23 2.23
C TRP A 30 2.24 -7.95 1.49
N GLU A 31 2.23 -7.95 0.15
CA GLU A 31 1.23 -8.66 -0.66
C GLU A 31 1.33 -10.16 -0.40
N LYS A 32 2.56 -10.68 -0.37
CA LYS A 32 2.86 -12.10 -0.09
C LYS A 32 2.47 -12.49 1.33
N GLU A 33 2.73 -11.60 2.30
CA GLU A 33 2.34 -11.81 3.69
C GLU A 33 0.80 -11.87 3.84
N VAL A 34 0.07 -10.98 3.17
CA VAL A 34 -1.41 -10.99 3.15
C VAL A 34 -1.94 -12.25 2.46
N GLU A 35 -1.38 -12.61 1.30
CA GLU A 35 -1.73 -13.82 0.56
C GLU A 35 -1.52 -15.07 1.44
N ALA A 36 -0.38 -15.18 2.12
CA ALA A 36 -0.09 -16.29 3.03
C ALA A 36 -1.10 -16.36 4.17
N CYS A 37 -1.47 -15.23 4.79
CA CYS A 37 -2.53 -15.20 5.80
C CYS A 37 -3.87 -15.71 5.26
N ALA A 38 -4.25 -15.35 4.03
CA ALA A 38 -5.47 -15.86 3.40
C ALA A 38 -5.42 -17.38 3.24
N TYR A 39 -4.32 -17.95 2.74
CA TYR A 39 -4.15 -19.40 2.60
C TYR A 39 -4.17 -20.12 3.95
N LEU A 40 -3.54 -19.58 4.98
CA LEU A 40 -3.50 -20.20 6.30
C LEU A 40 -4.89 -20.20 6.97
N LEU A 41 -5.63 -19.09 6.87
CA LEU A 41 -6.97 -18.97 7.44
C LEU A 41 -8.01 -19.79 6.69
N CYS A 42 -7.92 -19.87 5.36
CA CYS A 42 -8.89 -20.59 4.52
C CYS A 42 -8.53 -22.08 4.29
N GLY A 43 -7.24 -22.44 4.37
CA GLY A 43 -6.74 -23.79 4.08
C GLY A 43 -6.43 -24.63 5.32
N GLY A 44 -6.48 -24.05 6.53
CA GLY A 44 -6.30 -24.77 7.79
C GLY A 44 -7.34 -25.89 7.99
N VAL A 45 -7.05 -26.82 8.91
CA VAL A 45 -7.96 -27.90 9.29
C VAL A 45 -8.24 -27.81 10.79
N PRO A 46 -9.45 -27.37 11.23
CA PRO A 46 -10.56 -26.86 10.40
C PRO A 46 -10.28 -25.45 9.84
N PRO A 47 -10.90 -25.07 8.70
CA PRO A 47 -10.70 -23.74 8.13
C PRO A 47 -11.35 -22.68 9.01
N VAL A 48 -10.60 -21.60 9.28
CA VAL A 48 -11.08 -20.46 10.07
C VAL A 48 -11.97 -19.56 9.22
N LEU A 49 -11.78 -19.52 7.90
CA LEU A 49 -12.58 -18.78 6.93
C LEU A 49 -12.89 -19.67 5.71
N GLU A 50 -13.98 -19.41 5.00
CA GLU A 50 -14.23 -20.05 3.70
C GLU A 50 -13.79 -19.12 2.56
N TRP A 51 -13.22 -19.68 1.49
CA TRP A 51 -12.75 -18.90 0.34
C TRP A 51 -13.88 -18.05 -0.30
N GLY A 52 -15.06 -18.62 -0.47
CA GLY A 52 -16.21 -17.91 -1.04
C GLY A 52 -16.67 -16.73 -0.18
N GLU A 53 -16.62 -16.85 1.15
CA GLU A 53 -16.92 -15.73 2.06
C GLU A 53 -15.89 -14.61 1.93
N LEU A 54 -14.60 -14.96 1.80
CA LEU A 54 -13.52 -13.99 1.63
C LEU A 54 -13.66 -13.20 0.33
N GLU A 55 -13.94 -13.88 -0.78
CA GLU A 55 -14.17 -13.23 -2.08
C GLU A 55 -15.37 -12.28 -2.02
N GLN A 56 -16.48 -12.71 -1.43
CA GLN A 56 -17.65 -11.85 -1.24
C GLN A 56 -17.30 -10.63 -0.37
N ALA A 57 -16.55 -10.82 0.72
CA ALA A 57 -16.11 -9.73 1.58
C ALA A 57 -15.22 -8.73 0.83
N MET A 58 -14.30 -9.20 -0.02
CA MET A 58 -13.44 -8.36 -0.86
C MET A 58 -14.24 -7.53 -1.86
N GLU A 59 -15.27 -8.12 -2.49
CA GLU A 59 -16.18 -7.38 -3.38
C GLU A 59 -16.97 -6.30 -2.63
N GLU A 60 -17.47 -6.62 -1.44
CA GLU A 60 -18.21 -5.67 -0.61
C GLU A 60 -17.31 -4.49 -0.18
N VAL A 61 -16.04 -4.77 0.14
CA VAL A 61 -15.03 -3.75 0.42
C VAL A 61 -14.82 -2.86 -0.81
N GLN A 62 -14.65 -3.45 -2.00
CA GLN A 62 -14.46 -2.68 -3.24
C GLN A 62 -15.66 -1.77 -3.53
N LYS A 63 -16.88 -2.32 -3.45
CA LYS A 63 -18.13 -1.59 -3.66
C LYS A 63 -18.28 -0.43 -2.66
N SER A 64 -17.83 -0.62 -1.41
CA SER A 64 -17.87 0.41 -0.38
C SER A 64 -16.83 1.51 -0.62
N SER A 65 -15.64 1.15 -1.10
CA SER A 65 -14.56 2.11 -1.42
C SER A 65 -14.90 3.00 -2.61
N MET A 66 -15.56 2.48 -3.65
CA MET A 66 -15.91 3.22 -4.87
C MET A 66 -17.08 4.19 -4.72
N ARG A 67 -17.91 4.05 -3.67
CA ARG A 67 -19.12 4.87 -3.48
C ARG A 67 -18.87 6.27 -2.92
N SER A 68 -17.63 6.65 -2.61
CA SER A 68 -17.32 7.98 -2.10
C SER A 68 -17.10 8.94 -3.27
N PRO A 69 -18.02 9.90 -3.55
CA PRO A 69 -17.95 10.80 -4.70
C PRO A 69 -16.78 11.80 -4.64
N THR A 70 -16.07 11.86 -3.51
CA THR A 70 -14.89 12.71 -3.25
C THR A 70 -13.58 11.93 -3.20
N SER A 71 -13.59 10.61 -3.44
CA SER A 71 -12.38 9.81 -3.44
C SER A 71 -11.47 10.21 -4.60
N VAL A 72 -10.31 10.80 -4.27
CA VAL A 72 -9.19 11.08 -5.19
C VAL A 72 -8.49 9.77 -5.63
N LEU A 73 -8.84 8.63 -5.03
CA LEU A 73 -8.50 7.33 -5.62
C LEU A 73 -9.40 7.15 -6.84
N ASP A 74 -8.77 7.15 -8.02
CA ASP A 74 -9.38 6.90 -9.33
C ASP A 74 -10.29 5.66 -9.32
N GLU A 75 -11.02 5.47 -10.44
CA GLU A 75 -11.99 4.40 -10.72
C GLU A 75 -11.56 2.95 -10.34
N GLU A 76 -10.30 2.72 -9.97
CA GLU A 76 -9.73 1.40 -9.65
C GLU A 76 -9.95 0.92 -8.19
N GLY A 77 -10.28 1.81 -7.25
CA GLY A 77 -10.52 1.44 -5.85
C GLY A 77 -9.27 0.92 -5.11
N LEU A 78 -9.45 0.01 -4.13
CA LEU A 78 -8.32 -0.53 -3.35
C LEU A 78 -7.56 -1.62 -4.13
N PRO A 79 -6.21 -1.68 -4.04
CA PRO A 79 -5.43 -2.78 -4.58
C PRO A 79 -5.95 -4.14 -4.11
N LEU A 80 -5.79 -5.19 -4.94
CA LEU A 80 -6.33 -6.52 -4.67
C LEU A 80 -5.97 -7.06 -3.27
N TYR A 81 -4.69 -7.00 -2.91
CA TYR A 81 -4.22 -7.49 -1.61
C TYR A 81 -4.68 -6.60 -0.45
N SER A 82 -4.86 -5.30 -0.67
CA SER A 82 -5.47 -4.41 0.34
C SER A 82 -6.95 -4.76 0.58
N ARG A 83 -7.68 -5.12 -0.49
CA ARG A 83 -9.06 -5.64 -0.38
C ARG A 83 -9.11 -6.97 0.35
N CYS A 84 -8.17 -7.86 0.08
CA CYS A 84 -8.04 -9.13 0.79
C CYS A 84 -7.83 -8.91 2.28
N ALA A 85 -6.85 -8.10 2.68
CA ALA A 85 -6.58 -7.81 4.09
C ALA A 85 -7.81 -7.21 4.79
N ALA A 86 -8.47 -6.24 4.15
CA ALA A 86 -9.71 -5.67 4.66
C ALA A 86 -10.85 -6.70 4.77
N GLY A 87 -10.98 -7.60 3.79
CA GLY A 87 -11.94 -8.70 3.80
C GLY A 87 -11.70 -9.69 4.94
N ILE A 88 -10.45 -10.10 5.17
CA ILE A 88 -10.05 -10.95 6.31
C ILE A 88 -10.45 -10.28 7.63
N VAL A 89 -10.05 -9.02 7.82
CA VAL A 89 -10.37 -8.26 9.03
C VAL A 89 -11.88 -8.17 9.25
N LYS A 90 -12.65 -7.88 8.19
CA LYS A 90 -14.11 -7.80 8.24
C LYS A 90 -14.74 -9.12 8.67
N LEU A 91 -14.32 -10.25 8.10
CA LEU A 91 -14.87 -11.56 8.45
C LEU A 91 -14.51 -11.98 9.88
N LEU A 92 -13.25 -11.80 10.29
CA LEU A 92 -12.81 -12.14 11.64
C LEU A 92 -13.50 -11.28 12.70
N ARG A 93 -13.76 -9.99 12.42
CA ARG A 93 -14.62 -9.15 13.25
C ARG A 93 -16.04 -9.70 13.33
N GLY A 94 -16.63 -10.09 12.20
CA GLY A 94 -17.97 -10.68 12.15
C GLY A 94 -18.10 -11.98 12.96
N ARG A 95 -17.01 -12.72 13.09
CA ARG A 95 -16.91 -13.95 13.91
C ARG A 95 -16.52 -13.68 15.38
N GLY A 96 -16.30 -12.42 15.77
CA GLY A 96 -15.89 -12.05 17.13
C GLY A 96 -14.45 -12.42 17.49
N LEU A 97 -13.60 -12.73 16.50
CA LEU A 97 -12.18 -13.06 16.71
C LEU A 97 -11.29 -11.82 16.78
N LEU A 98 -11.76 -10.70 16.23
CA LEU A 98 -11.14 -9.38 16.35
C LEU A 98 -12.16 -8.38 16.89
N GLU A 99 -11.78 -7.62 17.91
CA GLU A 99 -12.63 -6.54 18.41
C GLU A 99 -12.52 -5.29 17.54
N GLU A 100 -13.59 -4.50 17.48
CA GLU A 100 -13.60 -3.25 16.71
C GLU A 100 -12.52 -2.27 17.20
N GLY A 101 -12.43 -2.04 18.51
CA GLY A 101 -11.47 -1.11 19.10
C GLY A 101 -10.02 -1.46 18.76
N GLU A 102 -9.68 -2.75 18.73
CA GLU A 102 -8.34 -3.23 18.43
C GLU A 102 -7.96 -3.02 16.96
N VAL A 103 -8.92 -3.26 16.05
CA VAL A 103 -8.70 -3.00 14.63
C VAL A 103 -8.49 -1.51 14.40
N LEU A 104 -9.30 -0.64 15.03
CA LEU A 104 -9.12 0.81 14.93
C LEU A 104 -7.76 1.23 15.46
N GLU A 105 -7.40 0.81 16.66
CA GLU A 105 -6.15 1.21 17.32
C GLU A 105 -4.91 0.68 16.59
N LYS A 106 -4.90 -0.60 16.22
CA LYS A 106 -3.68 -1.29 15.76
C LYS A 106 -3.56 -1.37 14.26
N VAL A 107 -4.66 -1.53 13.54
CA VAL A 107 -4.65 -1.59 12.07
C VAL A 107 -4.67 -0.18 11.51
N VAL A 108 -5.65 0.61 11.95
CA VAL A 108 -5.91 1.93 11.39
C VAL A 108 -5.09 3.02 12.06
N GLY A 109 -4.72 2.85 13.32
CA GLY A 109 -3.96 3.81 14.10
C GLY A 109 -4.83 4.85 14.81
N PRO A 110 -4.19 5.77 15.56
CA PRO A 110 -4.89 6.89 16.16
C PRO A 110 -5.61 7.69 15.06
N HIS A 111 -6.93 7.56 15.03
CA HIS A 111 -7.76 8.44 14.24
C HIS A 111 -7.58 9.85 14.80
N GLU A 112 -6.89 10.71 14.07
CA GLU A 112 -6.98 12.16 14.29
C GLU A 112 -8.39 12.59 13.87
N SER A 113 -9.40 12.22 14.66
CA SER A 113 -10.76 12.75 14.59
C SER A 113 -10.83 14.16 15.21
N SER A 114 -9.68 14.81 15.39
CA SER A 114 -9.61 16.20 15.80
C SER A 114 -10.30 17.01 14.71
N SER A 115 -11.49 17.52 15.01
CA SER A 115 -12.16 18.52 14.17
C SER A 115 -11.37 19.83 14.12
N GLU A 116 -10.45 20.03 15.07
CA GLU A 116 -9.63 21.23 15.13
C GLU A 116 -8.45 21.11 14.15
N PRO A 117 -8.33 22.03 13.20
CA PRO A 117 -7.24 22.02 12.23
C PRO A 117 -5.90 22.30 12.92
N LYS A 118 -4.94 21.40 12.75
CA LYS A 118 -3.59 21.53 13.28
C LYS A 118 -2.80 22.71 12.71
N PHE A 119 -3.07 23.06 11.46
CA PHE A 119 -2.33 24.11 10.75
C PHE A 119 -3.23 25.31 10.48
N ALA A 120 -2.81 26.50 10.94
CA ALA A 120 -3.49 27.74 10.62
C ALA A 120 -3.20 28.18 9.16
N PRO A 121 -4.09 28.98 8.53
CA PRO A 121 -3.77 29.64 7.27
C PRO A 121 -2.44 30.40 7.35
N ARG A 122 -1.67 30.32 6.27
CA ARG A 122 -0.30 30.83 6.10
C ARG A 122 0.79 30.11 6.90
N ALA A 123 0.46 29.07 7.66
CA ALA A 123 1.48 28.22 8.28
C ALA A 123 2.39 27.63 7.21
N SER A 124 3.70 27.61 7.50
CA SER A 124 4.68 26.97 6.63
C SER A 124 4.71 25.48 6.94
N VAL A 125 4.47 24.66 5.93
CA VAL A 125 4.41 23.22 6.06
C VAL A 125 5.33 22.57 5.04
N ARG A 126 5.83 21.39 5.36
CA ARG A 126 6.55 20.53 4.43
C ARG A 126 5.73 19.27 4.22
N VAL A 127 5.68 18.78 2.99
CA VAL A 127 5.17 17.43 2.76
C VAL A 127 6.24 16.47 3.24
N ARG A 128 5.90 15.62 4.21
CA ARG A 128 6.80 14.63 4.78
C ARG A 128 7.46 13.82 3.68
N SER A 129 8.77 13.62 3.79
CA SER A 129 9.48 12.70 2.92
C SER A 129 9.18 11.25 3.34
N ASP A 130 9.21 10.33 2.38
CA ASP A 130 8.96 8.90 2.61
C ASP A 130 10.10 8.19 3.38
N TYR A 131 11.00 8.95 4.01
CA TYR A 131 12.13 8.41 4.76
C TYR A 131 11.69 7.92 6.14
N GLY A 132 11.25 6.66 6.19
CA GLY A 132 11.26 5.85 7.40
C GLY A 132 10.06 5.99 8.34
N ARG A 133 8.93 6.58 7.91
CA ARG A 133 7.67 6.52 8.67
C ARG A 133 6.58 5.79 7.89
N ARG A 134 5.94 4.83 8.57
CA ARG A 134 4.70 4.17 8.18
C ARG A 134 3.56 5.19 8.23
N CYS A 135 3.33 5.92 7.14
CA CYS A 135 2.22 6.86 7.06
C CYS A 135 0.97 6.08 6.58
N GLN A 136 0.00 5.89 7.48
CA GLN A 136 -1.22 5.08 7.28
C GLN A 136 -2.20 5.59 6.20
N TRP A 137 -1.83 6.62 5.44
CA TRP A 137 -2.72 7.39 4.59
C TRP A 137 -2.35 7.21 3.12
N PRO A 138 -3.31 7.27 2.18
CA PRO A 138 -3.02 7.15 0.77
C PRO A 138 -2.05 8.27 0.35
N TYR A 139 -1.02 7.88 -0.39
CA TYR A 139 -0.04 8.78 -0.93
C TYR A 139 -0.72 9.67 -1.99
N PRO A 140 -0.33 10.95 -2.13
CA PRO A 140 -0.99 11.85 -3.08
C PRO A 140 -0.69 11.55 -4.58
N TYR A 141 -0.24 10.35 -4.93
CA TYR A 141 0.36 10.02 -6.24
C TYR A 141 -0.58 9.89 -7.44
N HIS A 142 -1.90 9.97 -7.26
CA HIS A 142 -2.84 9.87 -8.40
C HIS A 142 -3.08 11.22 -9.09
N THR A 143 -2.56 12.30 -8.50
CA THR A 143 -2.35 13.56 -9.20
C THR A 143 -0.86 13.88 -9.15
N LEU A 144 -0.41 14.85 -9.95
CA LEU A 144 0.95 15.39 -10.07
C LEU A 144 1.84 15.45 -8.79
N ALA A 145 1.30 15.29 -7.57
CA ALA A 145 1.92 15.50 -6.27
C ALA A 145 3.11 14.60 -5.84
N GLY A 146 3.57 13.64 -6.66
CA GLY A 146 4.81 12.90 -6.36
C GLY A 146 6.05 13.78 -6.21
N PHE A 147 6.09 14.91 -6.92
CA PHE A 147 7.15 15.90 -6.81
C PHE A 147 7.04 16.77 -5.55
N LEU A 148 5.94 16.68 -4.79
CA LEU A 148 5.75 17.50 -3.59
C LEU A 148 6.48 16.94 -2.37
N PHE A 149 7.02 15.72 -2.41
CA PHE A 149 7.72 15.18 -1.24
C PHE A 149 8.95 15.98 -0.85
N GLY A 150 9.02 16.31 0.44
CA GLY A 150 10.03 17.22 0.96
C GLY A 150 9.84 18.68 0.54
N ALA A 151 8.88 18.98 -0.35
CA ALA A 151 8.60 20.34 -0.76
C ALA A 151 7.94 21.12 0.38
N GLU A 152 8.37 22.37 0.51
CA GLU A 152 7.78 23.32 1.44
C GLU A 152 6.73 24.16 0.74
N GLY A 153 5.59 24.33 1.40
CA GLY A 153 4.49 25.17 0.95
C GLY A 153 3.92 25.99 2.09
N LYS A 154 2.92 26.80 1.76
CA LYS A 154 2.13 27.55 2.74
C LYS A 154 0.69 27.08 2.70
N VAL A 155 0.13 26.81 3.86
CA VAL A 155 -1.30 26.50 3.98
C VAL A 155 -2.10 27.73 3.51
N GLN A 156 -2.96 27.55 2.52
CA GLN A 156 -3.89 28.60 2.08
C GLN A 156 -5.15 28.56 2.92
N SER A 157 -5.77 27.38 3.02
CA SER A 157 -7.00 27.18 3.78
C SER A 157 -7.14 25.72 4.24
N PHE A 158 -7.93 25.53 5.29
CA PHE A 158 -8.46 24.23 5.67
C PHE A 158 -9.68 23.94 4.80
N LYS A 159 -9.63 22.88 3.99
CA LYS A 159 -10.71 22.50 3.08
C LYS A 159 -11.88 21.87 3.84
N GLY A 160 -11.56 21.08 4.88
CA GLY A 160 -12.54 20.37 5.68
C GLY A 160 -12.08 18.96 6.03
N LEU A 161 -13.02 18.15 6.49
CA LEU A 161 -12.83 16.73 6.75
C LEU A 161 -13.33 15.93 5.54
N GLU A 162 -12.48 15.06 4.99
CA GLU A 162 -12.85 14.14 3.91
C GLU A 162 -12.94 12.71 4.43
N ALA A 163 -13.78 11.88 3.81
CA ALA A 163 -13.90 10.47 4.17
C ALA A 163 -12.59 9.72 3.87
N ASN A 164 -12.04 9.00 4.84
CA ASN A 164 -10.93 8.09 4.60
C ASN A 164 -11.48 6.73 4.16
N THR A 165 -11.61 6.54 2.85
CA THR A 165 -12.12 5.31 2.23
C THR A 165 -11.28 4.08 2.59
N ALA A 166 -9.95 4.21 2.71
CA ALA A 166 -9.07 3.12 3.11
C ALA A 166 -9.35 2.69 4.56
N ALA A 167 -9.39 3.62 5.51
CA ALA A 167 -9.74 3.29 6.90
C ALA A 167 -11.16 2.69 7.00
N MET A 168 -12.13 3.25 6.28
CA MET A 168 -13.50 2.74 6.23
C MET A 168 -13.56 1.30 5.71
N ALA A 169 -12.71 0.92 4.75
CA ALA A 169 -12.61 -0.45 4.25
C ALA A 169 -12.14 -1.45 5.33
N PHE A 170 -11.25 -1.03 6.24
CA PHE A 170 -10.86 -1.80 7.43
C PHE A 170 -11.88 -1.69 8.57
N GLY A 171 -13.03 -1.09 8.30
CA GLY A 171 -14.17 -1.03 9.20
C GLY A 171 -14.14 0.14 10.20
N ALA A 172 -13.30 1.15 9.96
CA ALA A 172 -13.37 2.43 10.67
C ALA A 172 -14.52 3.28 10.13
N ARG A 173 -15.73 3.00 10.64
CA ARG A 173 -16.95 3.68 10.21
C ARG A 173 -16.87 5.17 10.53
N GLY A 174 -17.11 6.01 9.52
CA GLY A 174 -17.06 7.46 9.67
C GLY A 174 -15.65 8.01 9.86
N ALA A 175 -14.60 7.22 9.57
CA ALA A 175 -13.24 7.73 9.56
C ALA A 175 -13.13 8.88 8.57
N THR A 176 -12.70 10.03 9.08
CA THR A 176 -12.43 11.22 8.28
C THR A 176 -10.98 11.63 8.46
N GLN A 177 -10.49 12.44 7.53
CA GLN A 177 -9.15 12.98 7.55
C GLN A 177 -9.20 14.49 7.22
N PRO A 178 -8.42 15.34 7.91
CA PRO A 178 -8.37 16.75 7.60
C PRO A 178 -7.60 16.99 6.30
N VAL A 179 -8.15 17.83 5.42
CA VAL A 179 -7.54 18.18 4.13
C VAL A 179 -7.30 19.69 4.06
N TYR A 180 -6.13 20.06 3.56
CA TYR A 180 -5.70 21.44 3.40
C TYR A 180 -5.41 21.76 1.95
N VAL A 181 -5.67 23.00 1.55
CA VAL A 181 -5.13 23.55 0.31
C VAL A 181 -3.77 24.17 0.64
N VAL A 182 -2.71 23.66 0.05
CA VAL A 182 -1.33 24.10 0.28
C VAL A 182 -0.75 24.66 -1.02
N SER A 183 -0.17 25.85 -0.95
CA SER A 183 0.44 26.54 -2.07
C SER A 183 1.94 26.32 -2.08
N PHE A 184 2.44 25.74 -3.16
CA PHE A 184 3.84 25.42 -3.38
C PHE A 184 4.44 26.32 -4.45
N PRO A 185 5.58 26.99 -4.18
CA PRO A 185 6.29 27.74 -5.20
C PRO A 185 6.81 26.81 -6.30
N LEU A 186 6.47 27.07 -7.57
CA LEU A 186 6.88 26.22 -8.70
C LEU A 186 8.40 26.21 -8.91
N ASP A 187 9.07 27.31 -8.59
CA ASP A 187 10.53 27.41 -8.63
C ASP A 187 11.24 26.50 -7.62
N SER A 188 10.54 26.08 -6.57
CA SER A 188 11.05 25.12 -5.57
C SER A 188 10.77 23.67 -5.94
N LEU A 189 9.83 23.43 -6.85
CA LEU A 189 9.44 22.09 -7.31
C LEU A 189 10.18 21.67 -8.58
N LEU A 190 10.51 22.62 -9.47
CA LEU A 190 11.18 22.34 -10.74
C LEU A 190 12.70 22.42 -10.59
N THR A 191 13.41 21.42 -11.12
CA THR A 191 14.88 21.32 -11.00
C THR A 191 15.65 21.91 -12.20
N ALA A 192 14.98 22.14 -13.33
CA ALA A 192 15.64 22.60 -14.55
C ALA A 192 15.86 24.14 -14.53
N PRO A 193 17.11 24.63 -14.59
CA PRO A 193 17.44 26.06 -14.40
C PRO A 193 16.70 27.02 -15.34
N GLU A 194 16.50 26.61 -16.60
CA GLU A 194 15.79 27.41 -17.61
C GLU A 194 14.30 27.59 -17.24
N THR A 195 13.68 26.55 -16.67
CA THR A 195 12.28 26.61 -16.24
C THR A 195 12.10 27.46 -14.98
N VAL A 196 13.07 27.43 -14.05
CA VAL A 196 13.03 28.17 -12.78
C VAL A 196 12.91 29.68 -12.99
N ALA A 197 13.58 30.24 -13.99
CA ALA A 197 13.47 31.67 -14.30
C ALA A 197 12.07 32.04 -14.82
N ALA A 198 11.47 31.17 -15.63
CA ALA A 198 10.15 31.38 -16.22
C ALA A 198 9.01 31.24 -15.20
N VAL A 199 9.16 30.36 -14.20
CA VAL A 199 8.12 30.11 -13.18
C VAL A 199 8.33 30.85 -11.87
N ARG A 200 9.33 31.74 -11.79
CA ARG A 200 9.64 32.46 -10.55
C ARG A 200 8.43 33.26 -10.07
N GLY A 201 8.03 33.02 -8.81
CA GLY A 201 6.88 33.67 -8.20
C GLY A 201 5.53 33.05 -8.57
N MET A 202 5.50 32.05 -9.45
CA MET A 202 4.31 31.24 -9.69
C MET A 202 4.18 30.17 -8.60
N THR A 203 2.94 29.87 -8.23
CA THR A 203 2.62 28.85 -7.24
C THR A 203 1.63 27.83 -7.83
N VAL A 204 1.64 26.63 -7.27
CA VAL A 204 0.61 25.61 -7.51
C VAL A 204 -0.09 25.30 -6.20
N ASP A 205 -1.42 25.32 -6.22
CA ASP A 205 -2.24 25.01 -5.06
C ASP A 205 -2.68 23.55 -5.16
N VAL A 206 -2.40 22.77 -4.13
CA VAL A 206 -2.66 21.33 -4.09
C VAL A 206 -3.36 20.96 -2.80
N GLU A 207 -4.32 20.05 -2.90
CA GLU A 207 -5.01 19.48 -1.76
C GLU A 207 -4.14 18.39 -1.12
N VAL A 208 -3.83 18.55 0.16
CA VAL A 208 -2.94 17.65 0.91
C VAL A 208 -3.60 17.27 2.22
N VAL A 209 -3.64 15.97 2.52
CA VAL A 209 -4.14 15.45 3.80
C VAL A 209 -3.18 15.84 4.93
N GLU A 210 -3.72 16.22 6.09
CA GLU A 210 -2.96 16.69 7.26
C GLU A 210 -1.81 15.76 7.66
N ALA A 211 -2.03 14.45 7.59
CA ALA A 211 -1.05 13.46 7.98
C ALA A 211 0.25 13.51 7.15
N TRP A 212 0.17 14.04 5.93
CA TRP A 212 1.33 14.27 5.05
C TRP A 212 2.08 15.55 5.36
N LEU A 213 1.52 16.43 6.18
CA LEU A 213 2.11 17.70 6.50
C LEU A 213 2.91 17.60 7.81
N GLU A 214 4.06 18.27 7.81
CA GLU A 214 4.82 18.58 9.00
C GLU A 214 5.02 20.10 9.10
N ALA A 215 5.00 20.64 10.33
CA ALA A 215 5.24 22.06 10.54
C ALA A 215 6.72 22.37 10.22
N VAL A 216 6.95 23.42 9.43
CA VAL A 216 8.30 23.95 9.24
C VAL A 216 8.53 24.99 10.31
N ASP A 217 9.40 24.70 11.26
CA ASP A 217 9.84 25.69 12.24
C ASP A 217 10.71 26.75 11.53
N PRO A 218 10.28 28.03 11.49
CA PRO A 218 11.05 29.10 10.86
C PRO A 218 12.43 29.28 11.49
N VAL A 219 12.59 28.98 12.78
CA VAL A 219 13.88 29.06 13.49
C VAL A 219 14.80 27.95 12.97
N GLN A 220 14.31 26.72 12.91
CA GLN A 220 15.06 25.59 12.34
C GLN A 220 15.45 25.84 10.88
N ARG A 221 14.54 26.41 10.08
CA ARG A 221 14.81 26.79 8.69
C ARG A 221 15.95 27.81 8.57
N ILE A 222 15.96 28.84 9.42
CA ILE A 222 17.03 29.85 9.46
C ILE A 222 18.37 29.19 9.85
N PHE A 223 18.36 28.29 10.84
CA PHE A 223 19.54 27.51 11.24
C PHE A 223 20.06 26.61 10.11
N GLU A 224 19.18 25.98 9.33
CA GLU A 224 19.54 25.11 8.20
C GLU A 224 20.03 25.88 6.96
N ALA A 225 19.53 27.10 6.77
CA ALA A 225 19.83 27.99 5.64
C ALA A 225 21.09 28.84 5.84
N TRP A 226 21.65 28.90 7.06
CA TRP A 226 22.87 29.66 7.31
C TRP A 226 24.06 29.13 6.46
N PRO A 227 24.88 30.02 5.85
CA PRO A 227 25.99 29.62 4.97
C PRO A 227 26.96 28.71 5.69
N LYS A 228 27.34 27.61 5.06
CA LYS A 228 28.36 26.71 5.58
C LYS A 228 29.44 26.49 4.53
N ASP A 229 30.61 27.10 4.71
CA ASP A 229 31.86 26.51 4.19
C ASP A 229 32.06 25.08 4.74
N ALA A 230 31.32 24.69 5.81
CA ALA A 230 31.18 23.33 6.35
C ALA A 230 30.11 22.39 5.70
N LYS A 231 29.29 22.83 4.72
CA LYS A 231 28.36 21.95 3.96
C LYS A 231 28.99 21.48 2.65
N ARG A 232 30.02 22.18 2.16
CA ARG A 232 30.64 21.98 0.84
C ARG A 232 31.42 20.65 0.73
N GLU A 233 32.06 20.18 1.80
CA GLU A 233 32.66 18.83 1.88
C GLU A 233 31.58 17.72 1.80
N ARG A 234 30.42 17.96 2.42
CA ARG A 234 29.32 16.99 2.55
C ARG A 234 28.49 16.82 1.28
N MET A 235 28.29 17.87 0.47
CA MET A 235 27.50 17.80 -0.77
C MET A 235 28.21 17.10 -1.95
N ARG A 236 29.55 17.01 -1.95
CA ARG A 236 30.29 16.20 -2.93
C ARG A 236 30.23 14.69 -2.62
N GLN A 237 30.18 14.29 -1.35
CA GLN A 237 29.82 12.93 -0.92
C GLN A 237 28.33 12.64 -1.17
N PHE A 238 27.45 13.61 -0.92
CA PHE A 238 26.00 13.44 -1.09
C PHE A 238 25.59 13.13 -2.51
N ARG A 239 26.27 13.63 -3.57
CA ARG A 239 25.94 13.30 -4.98
C ARG A 239 26.30 11.86 -5.38
N SER A 240 27.39 11.31 -4.85
CA SER A 240 27.78 9.92 -5.09
C SER A 240 26.96 8.93 -4.24
N GLU A 241 26.40 9.38 -3.11
CA GLU A 241 25.42 8.63 -2.32
C GLU A 241 23.99 8.80 -2.88
N PHE A 242 23.62 9.96 -3.43
CA PHE A 242 22.28 10.21 -4.02
C PHE A 242 22.00 9.29 -5.22
N GLU A 243 22.99 9.05 -6.07
CA GLU A 243 22.84 8.19 -7.25
C GLU A 243 22.85 6.69 -6.90
N HIS A 244 23.31 6.30 -5.71
CA HIS A 244 23.32 4.90 -5.23
C HIS A 244 22.27 4.59 -4.15
N ALA A 245 21.67 5.59 -3.49
CA ALA A 245 20.72 5.41 -2.38
C ALA A 245 19.25 5.65 -2.75
N TYR A 246 18.96 6.28 -3.89
CA TYR A 246 17.60 6.46 -4.39
C TYR A 246 17.27 5.40 -5.44
N LEU A 247 17.19 4.14 -5.02
CA LEU A 247 16.10 3.32 -5.52
C LEU A 247 14.85 4.00 -4.97
N TYR A 248 14.13 4.73 -5.81
CA TYR A 248 12.74 5.04 -5.54
C TYR A 248 12.04 3.70 -5.27
N GLY A 249 11.99 3.30 -3.99
CA GLY A 249 11.12 2.23 -3.57
C GLY A 249 9.76 2.62 -4.11
N HIS A 250 9.14 1.74 -4.90
CA HIS A 250 7.82 2.01 -5.44
C HIS A 250 6.95 2.53 -4.29
N PRO A 251 6.23 3.65 -4.47
CA PRO A 251 5.41 4.20 -3.40
C PRO A 251 4.52 3.08 -2.86
N PRO A 252 4.41 2.94 -1.54
CA PRO A 252 3.61 1.87 -0.99
C PRO A 252 2.16 2.03 -1.46
N ALA A 253 1.56 0.91 -1.83
CA ALA A 253 0.26 0.91 -2.50
C ALA A 253 -0.82 1.42 -1.54
N PRO A 254 -1.94 2.00 -2.02
CA PRO A 254 -3.06 2.38 -1.16
C PRO A 254 -3.48 1.22 -0.25
N GLY A 255 -3.50 1.46 1.06
CA GLY A 255 -3.83 0.43 2.06
C GLY A 255 -2.72 -0.57 2.37
N GLN A 256 -1.50 -0.42 1.83
CA GLN A 256 -0.35 -1.27 2.16
C GLN A 256 -0.08 -1.29 3.67
N ASP A 257 0.04 -0.11 4.30
CA ASP A 257 0.32 0.00 5.73
C ASP A 257 -0.79 -0.63 6.59
N LEU A 258 -2.06 -0.40 6.22
CA LEU A 258 -3.21 -1.03 6.87
C LEU A 258 -3.17 -2.55 6.72
N SER A 259 -2.78 -3.05 5.55
CA SER A 259 -2.65 -4.48 5.29
C SER A 259 -1.52 -5.11 6.09
N SER A 260 -0.36 -4.45 6.17
CA SER A 260 0.76 -4.89 7.00
C SER A 260 0.41 -4.86 8.50
N ASN A 261 -0.31 -3.83 8.96
CA ASN A 261 -0.76 -3.75 10.35
C ASN A 261 -1.83 -4.81 10.64
N ALA A 262 -2.71 -5.14 9.68
CA ALA A 262 -3.66 -6.23 9.81
C ALA A 262 -2.93 -7.57 9.97
N VAL A 263 -1.93 -7.86 9.14
CA VAL A 263 -1.09 -9.06 9.30
C VAL A 263 -0.42 -9.08 10.69
N ALA A 264 0.14 -7.96 11.13
CA ALA A 264 0.75 -7.87 12.46
C ALA A 264 -0.27 -8.15 13.58
N LEU A 265 -1.50 -7.65 13.46
CA LEU A 265 -2.59 -7.92 14.40
C LEU A 265 -2.98 -9.41 14.42
N LEU A 266 -3.06 -10.06 13.26
CA LEU A 266 -3.36 -11.50 13.16
C LEU A 266 -2.30 -12.35 13.87
N VAL A 267 -1.03 -11.97 13.73
CA VAL A 267 0.09 -12.62 14.42
C VAL A 267 0.02 -12.38 15.92
N GLU A 268 -0.22 -11.14 16.35
CA GLU A 268 -0.34 -10.79 17.77
C GLU A 268 -1.48 -11.57 18.46
N LYS A 269 -2.59 -11.77 17.74
CA LYS A 269 -3.76 -12.53 18.22
C LYS A 269 -3.59 -14.05 18.14
N ASN A 270 -2.44 -14.53 17.69
CA ASN A 270 -2.17 -15.95 17.46
C ASN A 270 -3.21 -16.61 16.53
N LEU A 271 -3.84 -15.84 15.63
CA LEU A 271 -4.71 -16.39 14.58
C LEU A 271 -3.88 -17.01 13.46
N VAL A 272 -2.67 -16.49 13.25
CA VAL A 272 -1.67 -17.00 12.31
C VAL A 272 -0.29 -16.89 12.95
N ALA A 273 0.56 -17.92 12.88
CA ALA A 273 1.93 -17.81 13.37
C ALA A 273 2.84 -17.14 12.33
N ALA A 274 3.75 -16.25 12.77
CA ALA A 274 4.71 -15.60 11.88
C ALA A 274 5.61 -16.60 11.12
N LYS A 275 5.92 -17.75 11.75
CA LYS A 275 6.67 -18.84 11.13
C LYS A 275 5.92 -19.42 9.94
N ASP A 276 4.63 -19.70 10.12
CA ASP A 276 3.78 -20.28 9.07
C ASP A 276 3.60 -19.32 7.90
N ILE A 277 3.51 -18.00 8.15
CA ILE A 277 3.52 -16.98 7.09
C ILE A 277 4.81 -17.08 6.27
N SER A 278 5.98 -17.09 6.93
CA SER A 278 7.26 -17.16 6.23
C SER A 278 7.47 -18.46 5.44
N GLU A 279 6.98 -19.59 5.96
CA GLU A 279 7.03 -20.88 5.30
C GLU A 279 6.12 -20.89 4.08
N THR A 280 4.87 -20.43 4.22
CA THR A 280 3.90 -20.33 3.12
C THR A 280 4.40 -19.42 2.00
N VAL A 281 5.00 -18.27 2.34
CA VAL A 281 5.62 -17.36 1.34
C VAL A 281 6.75 -18.07 0.59
N SER A 282 7.63 -18.78 1.32
CA SER A 282 8.77 -19.49 0.72
C SER A 282 8.32 -20.64 -0.21
N GLU A 283 7.30 -21.39 0.20
CA GLU A 283 6.70 -22.46 -0.62
C GLU A 283 6.08 -21.91 -1.90
N ARG A 284 5.31 -20.82 -1.80
CA ARG A 284 4.71 -20.15 -2.97
C ARG A 284 5.78 -19.60 -3.92
N GLU A 285 6.84 -18.99 -3.40
CA GLU A 285 7.96 -18.53 -4.23
C GLU A 285 8.63 -19.66 -4.99
N LYS A 286 8.83 -20.81 -4.33
CA LYS A 286 9.38 -22.01 -4.96
C LYS A 286 8.48 -22.53 -6.09
N VAL A 287 7.17 -22.65 -5.85
CA VAL A 287 6.19 -23.07 -6.86
C VAL A 287 6.22 -22.14 -8.07
N LEU A 288 6.33 -20.83 -7.84
CA LEU A 288 6.41 -19.84 -8.93
C LEU A 288 7.70 -19.94 -9.74
N LEU A 289 8.84 -20.21 -9.08
CA LEU A 289 10.11 -20.45 -9.77
C LEU A 289 10.06 -21.73 -10.62
N ASP A 290 9.50 -22.81 -10.08
CA ASP A 290 9.32 -24.08 -10.80
C ASP A 290 8.39 -23.91 -12.02
N TYR A 291 7.31 -23.13 -11.85
CA TYR A 291 6.41 -22.79 -12.94
C TYR A 291 7.12 -21.98 -14.03
N GLN A 292 7.87 -20.92 -13.68
CA GLN A 292 8.64 -20.13 -14.64
C GLN A 292 9.67 -20.99 -15.39
N ALA A 293 10.37 -21.89 -14.68
CA ALA A 293 11.32 -22.80 -15.30
C ALA A 293 10.66 -23.76 -16.30
N SER A 294 9.42 -24.19 -16.04
CA SER A 294 8.65 -25.06 -16.95
C SER A 294 8.27 -24.33 -18.26
N PHE A 295 7.98 -23.02 -18.19
CA PHE A 295 7.67 -22.19 -19.36
C PHE A 295 8.92 -21.92 -20.21
N SER A 296 10.05 -21.61 -19.60
CA SER A 296 11.31 -21.41 -20.32
C SER A 296 11.75 -22.67 -21.08
N LYS A 297 11.56 -23.86 -20.51
CA LYS A 297 11.84 -25.14 -21.19
C LYS A 297 10.94 -25.37 -22.41
N LYS A 298 9.64 -25.06 -22.31
CA LYS A 298 8.71 -25.19 -23.44
C LYS A 298 9.02 -24.21 -24.57
N ALA A 299 9.38 -22.96 -24.25
CA ALA A 299 9.76 -21.97 -25.25
C ALA A 299 11.01 -22.37 -26.04
N PHE A 300 11.95 -23.10 -25.42
CA PHE A 300 13.16 -23.56 -26.09
C PHE A 300 12.91 -24.71 -27.09
N PHE A 301 11.87 -25.53 -26.87
CA PHE A 301 11.54 -26.65 -27.75
C PHE A 301 10.79 -26.25 -29.02
N VAL A 302 10.06 -25.12 -29.02
CA VAL A 302 9.28 -24.67 -30.19
C VAL A 302 10.15 -24.11 -31.33
N LYS A 303 11.41 -23.73 -31.08
CA LYS A 303 12.32 -23.17 -32.12
C LYS A 303 13.17 -24.21 -32.87
N LYS A 304 13.02 -25.52 -32.60
CA LYS A 304 13.78 -26.59 -33.27
C LYS A 304 12.96 -27.41 -34.27
N SER A 305 11.90 -26.84 -34.84
CA SER A 305 11.29 -27.42 -36.03
C SER A 305 12.20 -27.14 -37.23
N PRO A 306 12.78 -28.17 -37.89
CA PRO A 306 13.55 -27.96 -39.11
C PRO A 306 12.64 -27.32 -40.17
N PRO A 307 13.14 -26.36 -40.97
CA PRO A 307 12.36 -25.78 -42.05
C PRO A 307 11.90 -26.90 -42.97
N SER A 308 10.58 -27.06 -43.12
CA SER A 308 9.99 -28.00 -44.05
C SER A 308 10.40 -27.60 -45.46
N SER A 309 11.33 -28.35 -46.05
CA SER A 309 11.67 -28.26 -47.46
C SER A 309 10.48 -28.77 -48.27
N SER A 310 9.58 -27.88 -48.68
CA SER A 310 8.59 -28.17 -49.72
C SER A 310 9.31 -28.22 -51.06
N SER A 311 9.21 -29.39 -51.69
CA SER A 311 9.61 -29.68 -53.09
C SER A 311 8.67 -29.02 -54.08
#